data_AF-A0A2V8FXY9-F1
#
_entry.id   AF-A0A2V8FXY9-F1
#
_cell.length_a   1.000
_cell.length_b   1.000
_cell.length_c   1.000
_cell.angle_alpha   90.00
_cell.angle_beta   90.00
_cell.angle_gamma   90.00
#
_symmetry.space_group_name_H-M   'P 1'
#
loop_
_entity.id
_entity.type
_entity.pdbx_description
1 polymer ?
#
loop_
_entity_poly.entity_id
_entity_poly.type
_entity_poly.pdbx_seq_one_letter_code
_entity_poly.pdbx_strand_id
1 'polypeptide(L)'
;MPTSRDATRTSGPTTSKSTRVEGVTAGHFRLVGDLTVHGVTKEVALEVDGPSPPLKQGPNLRVGASATTKLNRRDFGLQYNRMIEAAPIVGDDVQVTIDLEATKRPG
;
A
#
# COMPACT_ATOMS: atom_id res chain seq x y z
N MET A 1 33.51 23.73 -13.79
CA MET A 1 33.31 22.44 -13.09
C MET A 1 32.75 22.71 -11.70
N PRO A 2 31.43 22.77 -11.46
CA PRO A 2 30.89 22.84 -10.11
C PRO A 2 30.53 21.43 -9.61
N THR A 3 31.04 21.12 -8.42
CA THR A 3 30.81 19.89 -7.67
C THR A 3 29.39 19.88 -7.10
N SER A 4 28.54 18.96 -7.57
CA SER A 4 27.23 18.71 -6.97
C SER A 4 27.40 17.97 -5.64
N ARG A 5 27.27 18.72 -4.54
CA ARG A 5 27.01 18.20 -3.19
C ARG A 5 25.60 18.65 -2.80
N ASP A 6 24.61 18.01 -3.41
CA ASP A 6 23.27 17.94 -2.80
C ASP A 6 22.61 16.63 -3.21
N ALA A 7 22.59 15.69 -2.28
CA ALA A 7 21.76 14.50 -2.37
C ALA A 7 21.28 14.18 -0.96
N THR A 8 20.52 15.11 -0.39
CA THR A 8 19.49 14.74 0.59
C THR A 8 18.63 13.69 -0.10
N ARG A 9 18.87 12.41 0.21
CA ARG A 9 18.18 11.26 -0.40
C ARG A 9 16.78 11.16 0.21
N THR A 10 15.93 12.13 -0.12
CA THR A 10 14.51 12.08 0.17
C THR A 10 13.92 11.00 -0.72
N SER A 11 13.44 9.90 -0.13
CA SER A 11 12.62 8.95 -0.89
C SER A 11 11.44 9.72 -1.48
N GLY A 12 11.24 9.64 -2.79
CA GLY A 12 10.06 10.23 -3.43
C GLY A 12 8.76 9.70 -2.81
N PRO A 13 7.62 10.37 -3.06
CA PRO A 13 6.34 10.01 -2.44
C PRO A 13 5.96 8.56 -2.77
N THR A 14 5.43 7.84 -1.77
CA THR A 14 4.73 6.57 -1.99
C THR A 14 3.32 6.89 -2.51
N THR A 15 2.94 6.34 -3.67
CA THR A 15 1.63 6.58 -4.28
C THR A 15 0.93 5.28 -4.63
N SER A 16 -0.39 5.26 -4.49
CA SER A 16 -1.24 4.16 -4.96
C SER A 16 -2.31 4.66 -5.93
N LYS A 17 -2.60 3.87 -6.95
CA LYS A 17 -3.70 4.12 -7.90
C LYS A 17 -4.41 2.82 -8.20
N SER A 18 -5.70 2.72 -7.86
CA SER A 18 -6.50 1.55 -8.23
C SER A 18 -6.78 1.54 -9.73
N THR A 19 -6.77 0.33 -10.29
CA THR A 19 -6.97 0.11 -11.73
C THR A 19 -8.22 -0.74 -11.98
N ARG A 20 -8.43 -1.78 -11.17
CA ARG A 20 -9.58 -2.68 -11.33
C ARG A 20 -9.95 -3.40 -10.03
N VAL A 21 -11.17 -3.92 -10.01
CA VAL A 21 -11.71 -4.79 -8.96
C VAL A 21 -12.01 -6.16 -9.57
N GLU A 22 -11.60 -7.22 -8.89
CA GLU A 22 -11.74 -8.61 -9.32
C GLU A 22 -12.35 -9.48 -8.22
N GLY A 23 -12.94 -10.62 -8.61
CA GLY A 23 -13.33 -11.68 -7.66
C GLY A 23 -14.33 -11.23 -6.59
N VAL A 24 -15.27 -10.35 -6.94
CA VAL A 24 -16.23 -9.79 -5.99
C VAL A 24 -17.16 -10.88 -5.46
N THR A 25 -17.15 -11.05 -4.15
CA THR A 25 -18.08 -11.89 -3.39
C THR A 25 -18.72 -11.05 -2.28
N ALA A 26 -19.66 -11.64 -1.54
CA ALA A 26 -20.31 -10.94 -0.43
C ALA A 26 -19.28 -10.56 0.66
N GLY A 27 -18.88 -9.28 0.70
CA GLY A 27 -17.97 -8.75 1.71
C GLY A 27 -16.49 -9.00 1.46
N HIS A 28 -16.09 -9.55 0.30
CA HIS A 28 -14.69 -9.76 -0.04
C HIS A 28 -14.44 -9.52 -1.53
N PHE A 29 -13.32 -8.87 -1.87
CA PHE A 29 -12.90 -8.68 -3.26
C PHE A 29 -11.40 -8.39 -3.35
N ARG A 30 -10.85 -8.51 -4.56
CA ARG A 30 -9.45 -8.16 -4.85
C ARG A 30 -9.41 -6.78 -5.51
N LEU A 31 -8.69 -5.84 -4.91
CA LEU A 31 -8.44 -4.52 -5.48
C LEU A 31 -7.04 -4.50 -6.09
N VAL A 32 -6.97 -4.37 -7.42
CA VAL A 32 -5.69 -4.33 -8.14
C VAL A 32 -5.36 -2.89 -8.53
N GLY A 33 -4.11 -2.50 -8.32
CA GLY A 33 -3.64 -1.16 -8.62
C GLY A 33 -2.12 -1.04 -8.67
N ASP A 34 -1.66 0.13 -9.10
CA ASP A 34 -0.26 0.49 -9.15
C ASP A 34 0.18 1.01 -7.78
N LEU A 35 1.21 0.41 -7.22
CA LEU A 35 1.91 0.89 -6.03
C LEU A 35 3.30 1.37 -6.43
N THR A 36 3.61 2.62 -6.10
CA THR A 36 4.95 3.19 -6.26
C THR A 36 5.61 3.34 -4.91
N VAL A 37 6.77 2.70 -4.74
CA VAL A 37 7.62 2.82 -3.55
C VAL A 37 9.04 3.12 -4.03
N HIS A 38 9.66 4.15 -3.45
CA HIS A 38 11.04 4.55 -3.79
C HIS A 38 11.25 4.74 -5.31
N GLY A 39 10.25 5.32 -6.00
CA GLY A 39 10.29 5.57 -7.45
C GLY A 39 10.10 4.34 -8.33
N VAL A 40 9.89 3.15 -7.76
CA VAL A 40 9.59 1.92 -8.51
C VAL A 40 8.10 1.62 -8.43
N THR A 41 7.45 1.49 -9.59
CA THR A 41 6.02 1.17 -9.69
C THR A 41 5.83 -0.31 -9.99
N LYS A 42 4.93 -0.97 -9.24
CA LYS A 42 4.52 -2.36 -9.43
C LYS A 42 3.00 -2.48 -9.33
N GLU A 43 2.41 -3.33 -10.16
CA GLU A 43 1.02 -3.75 -9.95
C GLU A 43 0.96 -4.65 -8.72
N VAL A 44 0.08 -4.31 -7.78
CA VAL A 44 -0.17 -5.07 -6.56
C VAL A 44 -1.65 -5.35 -6.44
N ALA A 45 -1.96 -6.46 -5.77
CA ALA A 45 -3.33 -6.82 -5.43
C ALA A 45 -3.50 -6.80 -3.92
N LEU A 46 -4.55 -6.11 -3.49
CA LEU A 46 -5.01 -6.06 -2.13
C LEU A 46 -6.21 -7.00 -1.99
N GLU A 47 -6.14 -7.93 -1.04
CA GLU A 47 -7.29 -8.72 -0.61
C GLU A 47 -8.09 -7.85 0.37
N VAL A 48 -9.32 -7.48 0.00
CA VAL A 48 -10.17 -6.54 0.75
C VAL A 48 -11.29 -7.29 1.44
N ASP A 49 -11.47 -7.02 2.73
CA ASP A 49 -12.64 -7.40 3.51
C ASP A 49 -13.52 -6.17 3.77
N GLY A 50 -14.81 -6.31 3.47
CA GLY A 50 -15.81 -5.27 3.56
C GLY A 50 -16.33 -4.78 2.20
N PRO A 51 -16.95 -3.58 2.17
CA PRO A 51 -17.19 -2.72 3.32
C PRO A 51 -18.17 -3.34 4.33
N SER A 52 -18.08 -2.92 5.58
CA SER A 52 -19.08 -3.22 6.61
C SER A 52 -20.45 -2.67 6.19
N PRO A 53 -21.56 -3.21 6.74
CA PRO A 53 -22.84 -2.52 6.68
C PRO A 53 -22.71 -1.07 7.18
N PRO A 54 -23.43 -0.10 6.58
CA PRO A 54 -23.36 1.28 7.01
C PRO A 54 -23.79 1.47 8.46
N LEU A 55 -22.96 2.14 9.25
CA LEU A 55 -23.27 2.54 10.62
C LEU A 55 -23.66 4.03 10.64
N LYS A 56 -24.84 4.33 11.18
CA LYS A 56 -25.28 5.71 11.41
C LYS A 56 -24.67 6.26 12.70
N GLN A 57 -23.92 7.35 12.59
CA GLN A 57 -23.36 8.08 13.73
C GLN A 57 -23.65 9.58 13.57
N GLY A 58 -24.65 10.07 14.30
CA GLY A 58 -25.15 11.44 14.14
C GLY A 58 -25.74 11.66 12.74
N PRO A 59 -25.37 12.75 12.03
CA PRO A 59 -25.82 13.01 10.66
C PRO A 59 -25.07 12.17 9.60
N ASN A 60 -23.99 11.49 9.98
CA ASN A 60 -23.09 10.81 9.05
C ASN A 60 -23.37 9.31 8.97
N LEU A 61 -23.11 8.73 7.80
CA LEU A 61 -22.98 7.29 7.59
C LEU A 61 -21.50 6.94 7.49
N ARG A 62 -21.07 5.89 8.19
CA ARG A 62 -19.71 5.35 8.19
C ARG A 62 -19.72 3.92 7.66
N VAL A 63 -18.67 3.55 6.94
CA VAL A 63 -18.35 2.17 6.58
C VAL A 63 -16.88 1.90 6.90
N GLY A 64 -16.59 0.67 7.31
CA GLY A 64 -15.22 0.19 7.52
C GLY A 64 -14.82 -0.85 6.48
N ALA A 65 -13.54 -0.94 6.17
CA ALA A 65 -12.96 -2.02 5.37
C ALA A 65 -11.52 -2.28 5.83
N SER A 66 -11.03 -3.51 5.67
CA SER A 66 -9.61 -3.85 5.80
C SER A 66 -9.09 -4.36 4.47
N ALA A 67 -7.82 -4.11 4.19
CA ALA A 67 -7.15 -4.64 3.02
C ALA A 67 -5.76 -5.13 3.37
N THR A 68 -5.37 -6.28 2.82
CA THR A 68 -4.04 -6.86 3.06
C THR A 68 -3.34 -7.23 1.77
N THR A 69 -2.02 -7.16 1.78
CA THR A 69 -1.18 -7.75 0.75
C THR A 69 0.19 -8.09 1.31
N LYS A 70 0.94 -8.88 0.57
CA LYS A 70 2.32 -9.25 0.88
C LYS A 70 3.21 -8.84 -0.27
N LEU A 71 4.19 -8.01 0.01
CA LEU A 71 5.11 -7.45 -0.97
C LEU A 71 6.53 -7.99 -0.75
N ASN A 72 7.32 -8.13 -1.81
CA ASN A 72 8.76 -8.33 -1.67
C ASN A 72 9.49 -6.99 -1.78
N ARG A 73 10.21 -6.58 -0.72
CA ARG A 73 10.92 -5.28 -0.71
C ARG A 73 11.95 -5.14 -1.83
N ARG A 74 12.51 -6.26 -2.30
CA ARG A 74 13.52 -6.26 -3.38
C ARG A 74 12.93 -5.86 -4.72
N ASP A 75 11.64 -6.12 -4.95
CA ASP A 75 10.94 -5.71 -6.17
C ASP A 75 10.88 -4.18 -6.31
N PHE A 76 11.01 -3.46 -5.20
CA PHE A 76 11.03 -2.00 -5.12
C PHE A 76 12.46 -1.43 -4.97
N GLY A 77 13.50 -2.23 -5.19
CA GLY A 77 14.89 -1.79 -5.12
C GLY A 77 15.41 -1.54 -3.70
N LEU A 78 14.67 -1.98 -2.67
CA LEU A 78 15.08 -1.84 -1.27
C LEU A 78 16.02 -2.99 -0.89
N GLN A 79 17.27 -2.91 -1.33
CA GLN A 79 18.35 -3.82 -0.95
C GLN A 79 19.11 -3.29 0.27
N TYR A 80 19.49 -4.18 1.18
CA TYR A 80 20.41 -3.82 2.27
C TYR A 80 21.85 -4.07 1.81
N ASN A 81 22.77 -3.23 2.28
CA ASN A 81 24.18 -3.25 1.87
C ASN A 81 24.79 -4.66 2.07
N ARG A 82 25.70 -5.06 1.19
CA ARG A 82 26.31 -6.42 1.08
C ARG A 82 26.80 -7.07 2.39
N MET A 83 27.15 -6.29 3.42
CA MET A 83 27.55 -6.81 4.74
C MET A 83 26.37 -7.31 5.59
N ILE A 84 25.17 -6.76 5.40
CA ILE A 84 23.95 -7.20 6.10
C ILE A 84 23.32 -8.40 5.37
N GLU A 85 23.50 -8.57 4.06
CA GLU A 85 22.97 -9.75 3.35
C GLU A 85 23.67 -11.08 3.72
N ALA A 86 24.87 -11.01 4.31
CA ALA A 86 25.59 -12.18 4.80
C ALA A 86 25.03 -12.75 6.13
N ALA A 87 24.16 -11.99 6.83
CA ALA A 87 23.46 -12.43 8.02
C ALA A 87 21.96 -12.08 7.88
N PRO A 88 21.02 -13.03 7.85
CA PRO A 88 19.62 -12.76 7.52
C PRO A 88 18.92 -12.03 8.67
N ILE A 89 19.17 -10.72 8.81
CA ILE A 89 18.63 -9.87 9.87
C ILE A 89 17.31 -9.23 9.43
N VAL A 90 17.06 -9.13 8.12
CA VAL A 90 15.84 -8.49 7.58
C VAL A 90 15.17 -9.35 6.51
N GLY A 91 13.91 -9.71 6.74
CA GLY A 91 13.07 -10.45 5.79
C GLY A 91 12.80 -9.66 4.50
N ASP A 92 12.59 -10.37 3.40
CA ASP A 92 12.23 -9.76 2.12
C ASP A 92 10.73 -9.46 2.03
N ASP A 93 9.95 -10.29 2.71
CA ASP A 93 8.51 -10.22 2.76
C ASP A 93 8.04 -9.10 3.68
N VAL A 94 7.19 -8.22 3.14
CA VAL A 94 6.57 -7.11 3.84
C VAL A 94 5.06 -7.33 3.82
N GLN A 95 4.48 -7.62 4.98
CA GLN A 95 3.03 -7.63 5.16
C GLN A 95 2.53 -6.18 5.21
N VAL A 96 1.55 -5.86 4.38
CA VAL A 96 0.86 -4.56 4.37
C VAL A 96 -0.57 -4.80 4.82
N THR A 97 -1.01 -4.01 5.80
CA THR A 97 -2.39 -3.95 6.26
C THR A 97 -2.87 -2.52 6.17
N ILE A 98 -4.06 -2.32 5.61
CA ILE A 98 -4.74 -1.03 5.51
C ILE A 98 -6.08 -1.17 6.21
N ASP A 99 -6.28 -0.41 7.27
CA ASP A 99 -7.58 -0.25 7.91
C ASP A 99 -8.19 1.08 7.45
N LEU A 100 -9.39 1.02 6.87
CA LEU A 100 -10.08 2.15 6.29
C LEU A 100 -11.41 2.39 7.00
N GLU A 101 -11.66 3.65 7.34
CA GLU A 101 -13.00 4.15 7.63
C GLU A 101 -13.35 5.26 6.64
N ALA A 102 -14.54 5.19 6.05
CA ALA A 102 -15.03 6.20 5.13
C ALA A 102 -16.39 6.76 5.57
N THR A 103 -16.54 8.08 5.47
CA THR A 103 -17.82 8.78 5.64
C THR A 103 -18.37 9.25 4.31
N LYS A 104 -19.70 9.27 4.18
CA LYS A 104 -20.33 9.93 3.03
C LYS A 104 -20.05 11.44 3.08
N ARG A 105 -19.49 12.00 2.00
CA ARG A 105 -19.33 13.45 1.86
C ARG A 105 -20.72 14.11 1.77
N PRO A 106 -20.97 15.23 2.49
CA PRO A 106 -22.16 16.05 2.25
C PRO A 106 -22.19 16.52 0.78
N GLY A 107 -23.37 16.48 0.17
CA GLY A 107 -23.59 16.94 -1.20
C GLY A 107 -23.54 18.46 -1.33
#